data_AF-A0A7X8YDZ5-F1
#
_entry.id   AF-A0A7X8YDZ5-F1
#
_cell.length_a   1.000
_cell.length_b   1.000
_cell.length_c   1.000
_cell.angle_alpha   90.00
_cell.angle_beta   90.00
_cell.angle_gamma   90.00
#
_symmetry.space_group_name_H-M   'P 1'
#
loop_
_entity.id
_entity.type
_entity.pdbx_description
1 polymer ?
#
loop_
_entity_poly.entity_id
_entity_poly.type
_entity_poly.pdbx_seq_one_letter_code
_entity_poly.pdbx_strand_id
1 'polypeptide(L)'
;MRSNALDMPLSAAVEEARTAVEEIAGPGEVGEHVSATADDLRLVTHRFTAHKTGYRGWEWFATLARAPRSKKATVCEVGLLPGEDALLAPEWVPWSERVKEEEKD
;
A
#
# COMPACT_ATOMS: atom_id res chain seq x y z
N MET A 1 -9.59 -13.30 13.98
CA MET A 1 -8.18 -12.89 13.78
C MET A 1 -7.80 -11.99 14.95
N ARG A 2 -6.71 -12.25 15.68
CA ARG A 2 -6.28 -11.33 16.76
C ARG A 2 -5.66 -10.11 16.09
N SER A 3 -6.13 -8.91 16.45
CA SER A 3 -5.45 -7.67 16.06
C SER A 3 -4.15 -7.57 16.86
N ASN A 4 -3.03 -7.37 16.15
CA ASN A 4 -1.74 -7.14 16.80
C ASN A 4 -1.72 -5.75 17.44
N ALA A 5 -1.07 -5.63 18.60
CA ALA A 5 -0.94 -4.33 19.26
C ALA A 5 -0.05 -3.40 18.42
N LEU A 6 -0.51 -2.17 18.22
CA LEU A 6 0.22 -1.16 17.46
C LEU A 6 1.53 -0.80 18.16
N ASP A 7 2.65 -0.95 17.45
CA ASP A 7 3.96 -0.61 17.99
C ASP A 7 4.16 0.92 17.96
N MET A 8 4.13 1.56 19.13
CA MET A 8 4.11 3.03 19.26
C MET A 8 5.22 3.77 18.47
N PRO A 9 6.51 3.37 18.54
CA PRO A 9 7.54 3.98 17.69
C PRO A 9 7.25 3.87 16.20
N LEU A 10 6.80 2.71 15.71
CA LEU A 10 6.52 2.52 14.29
C LEU A 10 5.27 3.29 13.87
N SER A 11 4.19 3.24 14.65
CA SER A 11 2.96 3.96 14.31
C SER A 11 3.11 5.47 14.30
N ALA A 12 4.11 6.01 15.00
CA ALA A 12 4.44 7.43 14.98
C ALA A 12 5.34 7.82 13.80
N ALA A 13 5.93 6.86 13.09
CA ALA A 13 6.91 7.08 12.01
C ALA A 13 6.25 7.37 10.65
N VAL A 14 5.23 8.26 10.66
CA VAL A 14 4.45 8.61 9.46
C VAL A 14 5.32 9.34 8.43
N GLU A 15 6.23 10.21 8.86
CA GLU A 15 7.11 10.95 7.96
C GLU A 15 8.19 10.06 7.34
N GLU A 16 8.73 9.11 8.09
CA GLU A 16 9.66 8.10 7.56
C GLU A 16 8.96 7.21 6.53
N ALA A 17 7.72 6.78 6.81
CA ALA A 17 6.90 6.05 5.86
C ALA A 17 6.61 6.87 4.59
N ARG A 18 6.19 8.13 4.73
CA ARG A 18 5.95 9.04 3.61
C ARG A 18 7.20 9.20 2.75
N THR A 19 8.32 9.51 3.38
CA THR A 19 9.60 9.72 2.69
C THR A 19 9.98 8.48 1.88
N ALA A 20 9.82 7.28 2.44
CA ALA A 20 10.08 6.03 1.74
C ALA A 20 9.19 5.83 0.49
N VAL A 21 7.91 6.20 0.56
CA VAL A 21 7.02 6.15 -0.61
C VAL A 21 7.45 7.19 -1.65
N GLU A 22 7.80 8.40 -1.22
CA GLU A 22 8.19 9.51 -2.09
C GLU A 22 9.51 9.23 -2.84
N GLU A 23 10.33 8.27 -2.41
CA GLU A 23 11.50 7.80 -3.18
C GLU A 23 11.11 7.13 -4.52
N ILE A 24 9.90 6.56 -4.62
CA ILE A 24 9.42 5.87 -5.84
C ILE A 24 8.21 6.54 -6.49
N ALA A 25 7.45 7.32 -5.74
CA ALA A 25 6.27 8.01 -6.23
C ALA A 25 6.65 9.25 -7.05
N GLY A 26 5.81 9.60 -8.02
CA GLY A 26 5.95 10.88 -8.72
C GLY A 26 5.70 12.08 -7.79
N PRO A 27 6.22 13.28 -8.12
CA PRO A 27 5.97 14.48 -7.33
C PRO A 27 4.46 14.73 -7.14
N GLY A 28 4.03 14.85 -5.88
CA GLY A 28 2.63 15.07 -5.53
C GLY A 28 1.72 13.85 -5.65
N GLU A 29 2.24 12.65 -5.95
CA GLU A 29 1.43 11.43 -6.02
C GLU A 29 1.05 10.86 -4.64
N VAL A 30 1.73 11.27 -3.56
CA VAL A 30 1.49 10.81 -2.17
C VAL A 30 0.63 11.81 -1.40
N GLY A 31 -0.62 11.44 -1.13
CA GLY A 31 -1.63 12.26 -0.44
C GLY A 31 -1.60 12.14 1.07
N GLU A 32 -2.76 12.34 1.71
CA GLU A 32 -2.92 12.30 3.17
C GLU A 32 -2.63 10.91 3.75
N HIS A 33 -2.18 10.86 5.01
CA HIS A 33 -2.03 9.62 5.76
C HIS A 33 -3.42 9.08 6.14
N VAL A 34 -3.72 7.84 5.75
CA VAL A 34 -5.04 7.22 5.89
C VAL A 34 -5.08 6.35 7.15
N SER A 35 -4.10 5.49 7.32
CA SER A 35 -4.08 4.52 8.42
C SER A 35 -2.69 4.00 8.75
N ALA A 36 -2.54 3.45 9.95
CA ALA A 36 -1.40 2.63 10.35
C ALA A 36 -1.94 1.34 10.97
N THR A 37 -1.50 0.19 10.45
CA THR A 37 -1.97 -1.14 10.88
C THR A 37 -0.81 -2.00 11.33
N ALA A 38 -0.96 -2.70 12.47
CA ALA A 38 0.03 -3.66 12.91
C ALA A 38 -0.17 -4.99 12.18
N ASP A 39 0.77 -5.33 11.30
CA ASP A 39 0.75 -6.60 10.57
C ASP A 39 1.34 -7.71 11.43
N ASP A 40 2.36 -7.40 12.24
CA ASP A 40 2.97 -8.30 13.23
C ASP A 40 3.70 -7.52 14.34
N LEU A 41 4.34 -8.25 15.24
CA LEU A 41 5.18 -7.70 16.31
C LEU A 41 6.32 -6.85 15.72
N ARG A 42 6.26 -5.54 15.98
CA ARG A 42 7.21 -4.54 15.45
C ARG A 42 7.21 -4.49 13.91
N LEU A 43 6.04 -4.65 13.32
CA LEU A 43 5.79 -4.51 11.88
C LEU A 43 4.48 -3.73 11.68
N VAL A 44 4.57 -2.55 11.07
CA VAL A 44 3.43 -1.64 10.87
C VAL A 44 3.40 -1.15 9.43
N THR A 45 2.27 -1.29 8.76
CA THR A 45 2.01 -0.68 7.45
C THR A 45 1.31 0.65 7.61
N HIS A 46 1.90 1.71 7.04
CA HIS A 46 1.25 3.01 6.86
C HIS A 46 0.64 3.09 5.47
N ARG A 47 -0.58 3.60 5.35
CA ARG A 47 -1.25 3.85 4.07
C ARG A 47 -1.48 5.33 3.85
N PHE A 48 -1.41 5.76 2.59
CA PHE A 48 -1.63 7.14 2.15
C PHE A 48 -2.50 7.17 0.91
N THR A 49 -3.35 8.18 0.76
CA THR A 49 -4.14 8.38 -0.46
C THR A 49 -3.21 8.48 -1.68
N ALA A 50 -3.53 7.82 -2.80
CA ALA A 50 -2.75 7.97 -4.03
C ALA A 50 -3.39 9.00 -4.97
N HIS A 51 -2.60 9.98 -5.42
CA HIS A 51 -2.97 10.95 -6.46
C HIS A 51 -2.40 10.57 -7.85
N LYS A 52 -2.07 9.29 -8.03
CA LYS A 52 -1.51 8.77 -9.27
C LYS A 52 -2.59 8.63 -10.35
N THR A 53 -2.38 9.28 -11.49
CA THR A 53 -3.30 9.20 -12.64
C THR A 53 -3.52 7.74 -13.06
N GLY A 54 -4.79 7.34 -13.19
CA GLY A 54 -5.19 5.97 -13.53
C GLY A 54 -5.38 5.03 -12.33
N TYR A 55 -4.98 5.44 -11.12
CA TYR A 55 -5.04 4.64 -9.89
C TYR A 55 -6.09 5.21 -8.91
N ARG A 56 -7.26 5.59 -9.42
CA ARG A 56 -8.34 6.15 -8.57
C ARG A 56 -8.72 5.15 -7.47
N GLY A 57 -8.78 5.63 -6.23
CA GLY A 57 -9.15 4.83 -5.06
C GLY A 57 -8.03 3.90 -4.57
N TRP A 58 -6.84 3.94 -5.18
CA TRP A 58 -5.68 3.23 -4.66
C TRP A 58 -4.99 4.04 -3.57
N GLU A 59 -4.18 3.34 -2.79
CA GLU A 59 -3.40 3.91 -1.70
C GLU A 59 -1.94 3.49 -1.83
N TRP A 60 -1.04 4.42 -1.58
CA TRP A 60 0.35 4.09 -1.33
C TRP A 60 0.49 3.44 0.02
N PHE A 61 1.48 2.56 0.17
CA PHE A 61 1.83 2.00 1.47
C PHE A 61 3.33 1.96 1.69
N ALA A 62 3.71 2.00 2.96
CA ALA A 62 5.05 1.67 3.44
C ALA A 62 4.95 0.77 4.66
N THR A 63 5.57 -0.40 4.59
CA THR A 63 5.69 -1.31 5.72
C THR A 63 6.99 -1.02 6.44
N LEU A 64 6.90 -0.67 7.73
CA LEU A 64 8.03 -0.36 8.58
C LEU A 64 8.24 -1.43 9.65
N ALA A 65 9.50 -1.74 9.94
CA ALA A 65 9.89 -2.60 11.04
C ALA A 65 10.95 -1.94 11.92
N ARG A 66 11.19 -2.50 13.11
CA ARG A 66 12.33 -2.11 13.96
C ARG A 66 12.93 -3.29 14.69
N ALA A 67 14.25 -3.22 14.92
CA ALA A 67 14.95 -4.16 15.77
C ALA A 67 14.47 -4.03 17.25
N PRO A 68 14.52 -5.12 18.05
CA PRO A 68 14.21 -5.07 19.48
C PRO A 68 15.02 -3.99 20.20
N ARG A 69 14.39 -3.26 21.13
CA ARG A 69 14.96 -2.13 21.91
C ARG A 69 15.40 -0.91 21.08
N SER A 70 15.40 -0.97 19.75
CA SER A 70 15.60 0.20 18.90
C SER A 70 14.33 1.04 18.79
N LYS A 71 14.47 2.35 18.65
CA LYS A 71 13.41 3.26 18.23
C LYS A 71 13.49 3.61 16.73
N LYS A 72 14.56 3.20 16.05
CA LYS A 72 14.75 3.47 14.62
C LYS A 72 13.86 2.55 13.79
N ALA A 73 12.97 3.14 13.00
CA ALA A 73 12.22 2.46 11.96
C ALA A 73 13.11 2.16 10.74
N THR A 74 12.83 1.06 10.05
CA THR A 74 13.45 0.67 8.79
C THR A 74 12.35 0.23 7.82
N VAL A 75 12.51 0.57 6.55
CA VAL A 75 11.54 0.24 5.49
C VAL A 75 11.71 -1.22 5.08
N CYS A 76 10.63 -1.97 5.05
CA CYS A 76 10.58 -3.34 4.52
C CYS A 76 10.17 -3.34 3.05
N GLU A 77 9.13 -2.59 2.71
CA GLU A 77 8.57 -2.50 1.36
C GLU A 77 7.74 -1.22 1.22
N VAL A 78 7.57 -0.80 -0.04
CA VAL A 78 6.73 0.31 -0.45
C VAL A 78 6.01 -0.06 -1.74
N GLY A 79 4.81 0.47 -1.96
CA GLY A 79 4.09 0.21 -3.19
C GLY A 79 2.69 0.78 -3.22
N LEU A 80 1.89 0.30 -4.16
CA LEU A 80 0.49 0.66 -4.35
C LEU A 80 -0.38 -0.56 -4.09
N LEU A 81 -1.44 -0.36 -3.31
CA LEU A 81 -2.49 -1.36 -3.11
C LEU A 81 -3.86 -0.72 -3.38
N PRO A 82 -4.84 -1.51 -3.85
CA PRO A 82 -6.20 -1.01 -3.96
C PRO A 82 -6.75 -0.64 -2.58
N GLY A 83 -7.30 0.58 -2.47
CA GLY A 83 -8.16 0.99 -1.36
C GLY A 83 -9.58 0.48 -1.57
N GLU A 84 -10.48 0.87 -0.66
CA GLU A 84 -11.89 0.45 -0.69
C GLU A 84 -12.62 0.90 -1.98
N ASP A 85 -12.25 2.07 -2.50
CA ASP A 85 -12.86 2.68 -3.68
C ASP A 85 -12.09 2.40 -4.99
N ALA A 86 -11.12 1.48 -4.96
CA ALA A 86 -10.29 1.19 -6.13
C ALA A 86 -11.09 0.51 -7.25
N LEU A 87 -10.92 1.00 -8.48
CA LEU A 87 -11.40 0.28 -9.67
C LEU A 87 -10.51 -0.94 -9.90
N LEU A 88 -11.05 -2.13 -9.63
CA LEU A 88 -10.36 -3.39 -9.83
C LEU A 88 -10.66 -3.98 -11.21
N ALA A 89 -9.72 -4.81 -11.69
CA ALA A 89 -9.96 -5.62 -12.86
C ALA A 89 -11.13 -6.60 -12.61
N PRO A 90 -11.92 -6.94 -13.65
CA PRO A 90 -12.89 -8.01 -13.54
C PRO A 90 -12.18 -9.34 -13.23
N GLU A 91 -12.95 -10.33 -12.79
CA GLU A 91 -12.42 -11.68 -12.61
C GLU A 91 -11.74 -12.18 -13.88
N TRP A 92 -10.64 -12.89 -13.69
CA TRP A 92 -9.93 -13.48 -14.81
C TRP A 92 -10.80 -14.58 -15.42
N VAL A 93 -10.96 -14.51 -16.74
CA VAL A 93 -11.56 -15.57 -17.55
C VAL A 93 -10.57 -16.04 -18.63
N PRO A 94 -10.64 -17.30 -19.08
CA PRO A 94 -9.83 -17.81 -20.18
C PRO A 94 -9.87 -16.91 -21.42
N TRP A 95 -8.76 -16.86 -22.16
CA TRP A 95 -8.70 -16.02 -23.37
C TRP A 95 -9.80 -16.40 -24.38
N SER A 96 -10.11 -17.69 -24.55
CA SER A 96 -11.17 -18.19 -25.43
C SER A 96 -12.56 -17.63 -25.13
N GLU A 97 -12.79 -17.18 -23.89
CA GLU A 97 -14.03 -16.57 -23.43
C GLU A 97 -14.03 -15.04 -23.55
N ARG A 98 -12.86 -14.41 -23.76
CA ARG A 98 -12.73 -12.96 -24.01
C ARG A 98 -12.88 -12.58 -25.48
N VAL A 99 -12.55 -13.51 -26.38
CA VAL A 99 -12.47 -13.28 -27.82
C VAL A 99 -13.86 -13.31 -28.41
N LYS A 100 -14.21 -12.25 -29.15
CA LYS A 100 -15.47 -12.20 -29.89
C LYS A 100 -15.48 -13.28 -30.96
N GLU A 101 -16.65 -13.82 -31.28
CA GLU A 101 -16.74 -14.86 -32.32
C GLU A 101 -16.12 -14.43 -33.65
N GLU A 102 -16.21 -13.13 -33.99
CA GLU A 102 -15.64 -12.56 -35.22
C GLU A 102 -14.10 -12.51 -35.26
N GLU A 103 -13.43 -12.69 -34.11
CA GLU A 103 -11.97 -12.63 -33.97
C GLU A 103 -11.33 -14.02 -33.86
N LYS A 104 -12.12 -15.09 -34.08
CA LYS A 104 -11.68 -16.48 -33.99
C LYS A 104 -11.16 -17.07 -35.31
N ASP A 105 -11.15 -16.29 -36.39
CA ASP A 105 -10.75 -16.69 -37.74
C ASP A 105 -9.34 -16.20 -38.13
#